data_AF-A0A7C8YYP0-F1
#
_entry.id   AF-A0A7C8YYP0-F1
#
_cell.length_a   1.000
_cell.length_b   1.000
_cell.length_c   1.000
_cell.angle_alpha   90.00
_cell.angle_beta   90.00
_cell.angle_gamma   90.00
#
_symmetry.space_group_name_H-M   'P 1'
#
loop_
_entity.id
_entity.type
_entity.pdbx_description
1 polymer ?
#
loop_
_entity_poly.entity_id
_entity_poly.type
_entity_poly.pdbx_seq_one_letter_code
_entity_poly.pdbx_strand_id
1 'polypeptide(L)'
;MQHVHHHLHPPFHNYKYLPIPPKTPITLLPPLISHPTSVAMPSASTTVIFSLLALAALHHHFLVAEARTFTIINKCAYTVWPGLLSNAGVAQLPSTGFALQKGESKAIVAPPKWAGRFWGRTFCSSNPAGKFTCKTGDCGSGKLECSGAGAQPPATLAEFTLDGADSKDFYDVSLVDGYNLPMLVAPKGGKGPNCT
;
A
#
# COMPACT_ATOMS: atom_id res chain seq x y z
N MET A 1 51.95 2.59 -2.11
CA MET A 1 50.93 3.27 -2.94
C MET A 1 50.45 2.28 -3.98
N GLN A 2 49.26 1.70 -3.79
CA GLN A 2 48.57 0.92 -4.81
C GLN A 2 47.08 1.23 -4.70
N HIS A 3 46.59 1.84 -5.78
CA HIS A 3 45.19 2.12 -6.03
C HIS A 3 44.38 0.83 -6.02
N VAL A 4 43.28 0.82 -5.26
CA VAL A 4 42.20 -0.14 -5.44
C VAL A 4 40.98 0.64 -5.92
N HIS A 5 40.51 0.27 -7.10
CA HIS A 5 39.40 0.84 -7.84
C HIS A 5 38.12 0.91 -7.00
N HIS A 6 37.53 2.10 -6.92
CA HIS A 6 36.11 2.27 -6.65
C HIS A 6 35.32 1.65 -7.80
N HIS A 7 34.73 0.48 -7.57
CA HIS A 7 33.61 0.03 -8.39
C HIS A 7 32.38 0.86 -8.03
N LEU A 8 32.11 1.85 -8.87
CA LEU A 8 30.82 2.52 -8.97
C LEU A 8 29.75 1.47 -9.27
N HIS A 9 29.02 1.04 -8.24
CA HIS A 9 27.73 0.39 -8.43
C HIS A 9 26.72 1.45 -8.91
N PRO A 10 25.88 1.13 -9.91
CA PRO A 10 24.97 2.08 -10.53
C PRO A 10 23.90 2.55 -9.54
N PRO A 11 23.27 3.72 -9.75
CA PRO A 11 22.19 4.19 -8.90
C PRO A 11 20.98 3.29 -9.12
N PHE A 12 20.67 2.42 -8.17
CA PHE A 12 19.43 1.65 -8.17
C PHE A 12 18.27 2.55 -7.74
N HIS A 13 17.91 3.52 -8.59
CA HIS A 13 16.54 4.01 -8.66
C HIS A 13 15.71 2.97 -9.42
N ASN A 14 15.30 1.91 -8.72
CA ASN A 14 14.22 1.05 -9.19
C ASN A 14 12.94 1.40 -8.44
N TYR A 15 12.49 2.63 -8.63
CA TYR A 15 11.05 2.87 -8.54
C TYR A 15 10.41 2.04 -9.65
N LYS A 16 9.69 0.97 -9.31
CA LYS A 16 8.87 0.27 -10.29
C LYS A 16 7.62 1.12 -10.55
N TYR A 17 7.80 2.26 -11.22
CA TYR A 17 6.71 3.06 -11.78
C TYR A 17 6.11 2.27 -12.94
N LEU A 18 5.04 1.54 -12.69
CA LEU A 18 4.20 1.00 -13.75
C LEU A 18 2.97 1.90 -13.92
N PRO A 19 2.99 2.86 -14.86
CA PRO A 19 1.76 3.54 -15.27
C PRO A 19 0.86 2.55 -16.02
N ILE A 20 -0.37 2.38 -15.55
CA ILE A 20 -1.42 1.65 -16.26
C ILE A 20 -2.14 2.65 -17.19
N PRO A 21 -2.26 2.37 -18.50
CA PRO A 21 -3.00 3.23 -19.41
C PRO A 21 -4.52 3.14 -19.13
N PRO A 22 -5.28 4.24 -19.29
CA PRO A 22 -6.74 4.17 -19.25
C PRO A 22 -7.22 3.30 -20.41
N LYS A 23 -8.07 2.31 -20.13
CA LYS A 23 -8.87 1.69 -21.19
C LYS A 23 -9.79 2.76 -21.76
N THR A 24 -9.46 3.26 -22.94
CA THR A 24 -10.42 3.97 -23.79
C THR A 24 -11.53 2.98 -24.14
N PRO A 25 -12.81 3.26 -23.81
CA PRO A 25 -13.90 2.53 -24.41
C PRO A 25 -13.95 2.91 -25.90
N ILE A 26 -13.67 1.94 -26.77
CA ILE A 26 -13.97 2.06 -28.20
C ILE A 26 -15.49 1.92 -28.32
N THR A 27 -16.18 3.05 -28.33
CA THR A 27 -17.58 3.12 -28.71
C THR A 27 -17.63 3.08 -30.24
N LEU A 28 -18.07 1.96 -30.81
CA LEU A 28 -18.44 1.91 -32.22
C LEU A 28 -19.66 2.83 -32.41
N LEU A 29 -19.45 4.02 -32.96
CA LEU A 29 -20.55 4.84 -33.46
C LEU A 29 -21.14 4.15 -34.70
N PRO A 30 -22.46 3.89 -34.76
CA PRO A 30 -23.12 3.56 -36.01
C PRO A 30 -23.10 4.77 -36.97
N PRO A 31 -23.16 4.54 -38.30
CA PRO A 31 -23.06 5.60 -39.29
C PRO A 31 -24.25 6.57 -39.19
N LEU A 32 -23.92 7.87 -39.18
CA LEU A 32 -24.87 8.98 -39.26
C LEU A 32 -25.59 8.95 -40.60
N ILE A 33 -26.89 8.62 -40.58
CA ILE A 33 -27.81 8.96 -41.66
C ILE A 33 -28.38 10.34 -41.31
N SER A 34 -27.88 11.38 -41.97
CA SER A 34 -28.36 12.75 -41.84
C SER A 34 -29.64 12.95 -42.65
N HIS A 35 -30.79 13.02 -41.97
CA HIS A 35 -31.99 13.66 -42.50
C HIS A 35 -32.16 15.03 -41.80
N PRO A 36 -32.27 16.15 -42.52
CA PRO A 36 -32.50 17.44 -41.91
C PRO A 36 -33.99 17.60 -41.63
N THR A 37 -34.43 17.22 -40.43
CA THR A 37 -35.71 17.72 -39.89
C THR A 37 -35.38 18.81 -38.88
N SER A 38 -35.68 20.05 -39.26
CA SER A 38 -35.71 21.19 -38.34
C SER A 38 -36.79 20.93 -37.29
N VAL A 39 -36.36 20.52 -36.09
CA VAL A 39 -37.25 20.43 -34.92
C VAL A 39 -36.88 21.59 -34.01
N ALA A 40 -37.82 22.52 -33.86
CA ALA A 40 -37.68 23.62 -32.91
C ALA A 40 -37.47 23.05 -31.49
N MET A 41 -36.41 23.49 -30.82
CA MET A 41 -36.17 23.14 -29.42
C MET A 41 -37.29 23.73 -28.54
N PRO A 42 -38.04 22.91 -27.77
CA PRO A 42 -38.88 23.45 -26.73
C PRO A 42 -37.99 24.04 -25.62
N SER A 43 -38.39 25.21 -25.12
CA SER A 43 -37.87 25.81 -23.89
C SER A 43 -37.87 24.75 -22.78
N ALA A 44 -36.68 24.37 -22.29
CA ALA A 44 -36.57 23.39 -21.23
C ALA A 44 -37.22 23.96 -19.95
N SER A 45 -38.27 23.28 -19.47
CA SER A 45 -38.96 23.66 -18.24
C SER A 45 -37.98 23.58 -17.06
N THR A 46 -37.95 24.60 -16.20
CA THR A 46 -37.01 24.75 -15.07
C THR A 46 -37.01 23.52 -14.15
N THR A 47 -38.15 22.84 -14.00
CA THR A 47 -38.32 21.59 -13.25
C THR A 47 -37.50 20.42 -13.81
N VAL A 48 -37.33 20.33 -15.13
CA VAL A 48 -36.55 19.26 -15.78
C VAL A 48 -35.05 19.46 -15.52
N ILE A 49 -34.59 20.72 -15.53
CA ILE A 49 -33.20 21.09 -15.23
C ILE A 49 -32.87 20.81 -13.76
N PHE A 50 -33.76 21.16 -12.82
CA PHE A 50 -33.58 20.83 -11.40
C PHE A 50 -33.56 19.32 -11.14
N SER A 51 -34.38 18.56 -11.87
CA SER A 51 -34.43 17.09 -11.75
C SER A 51 -33.15 16.43 -12.28
N LEU A 52 -32.62 16.91 -13.42
CA LEU A 52 -31.33 16.47 -13.98
C LEU A 52 -30.14 16.85 -13.09
N LEU A 53 -30.14 18.05 -12.49
CA LEU A 53 -29.13 18.48 -11.52
C LEU A 53 -29.22 17.67 -10.22
N ALA A 54 -30.43 17.32 -9.75
CA ALA A 54 -30.62 16.46 -8.59
C ALA A 54 -30.16 15.02 -8.87
N LEU A 55 -30.43 14.47 -10.06
CA LEU A 55 -29.89 13.18 -10.49
C LEU A 55 -28.37 13.22 -10.67
N ALA A 56 -27.79 14.28 -11.21
CA ALA A 56 -26.35 14.46 -11.36
C ALA A 56 -25.64 14.66 -10.01
N ALA A 57 -26.30 15.32 -9.05
CA ALA A 57 -25.85 15.42 -7.66
C ALA A 57 -25.91 14.07 -6.93
N LEU A 58 -26.89 13.21 -7.26
CA LEU A 58 -26.95 11.80 -6.81
C LEU A 58 -25.89 10.89 -7.49
N HIS A 59 -25.33 11.30 -8.63
CA HIS A 59 -24.25 10.61 -9.35
C HIS A 59 -22.85 11.14 -8.99
N HIS A 60 -22.70 11.86 -7.88
CA HIS A 60 -21.39 11.91 -7.22
C HIS A 60 -21.06 10.49 -6.78
N HIS A 61 -20.41 9.73 -7.67
CA HIS A 61 -19.74 8.48 -7.34
C HIS A 61 -18.82 8.79 -6.18
N PHE A 62 -19.27 8.46 -4.97
CA PHE A 62 -18.41 8.40 -3.81
C PHE A 62 -17.39 7.32 -4.15
N LEU A 63 -16.21 7.72 -4.61
CA LEU A 63 -15.07 6.82 -4.72
C LEU A 63 -14.70 6.46 -3.28
N VAL A 64 -15.40 5.48 -2.73
CA VAL A 64 -15.06 4.87 -1.46
C VAL A 64 -13.72 4.19 -1.69
N ALA A 65 -12.66 4.80 -1.18
CA ALA A 65 -11.40 4.10 -1.07
C ALA A 65 -11.67 2.86 -0.20
N GLU A 66 -11.22 1.70 -0.66
CA GLU A 66 -11.51 0.45 0.03
C GLU A 66 -10.36 0.06 0.97
N ALA A 67 -10.73 -0.59 2.08
CA ALA A 67 -9.77 -1.17 3.00
C ALA A 67 -8.96 -2.28 2.30
N ARG A 68 -7.77 -2.56 2.81
CA ARG A 68 -6.92 -3.66 2.33
C ARG A 68 -6.57 -4.59 3.48
N THR A 69 -6.58 -5.88 3.21
CA THR A 69 -6.18 -6.90 4.18
C THR A 69 -4.77 -7.37 3.87
N PHE A 70 -3.87 -7.18 4.82
CA PHE A 70 -2.52 -7.72 4.79
C PHE A 70 -2.50 -9.04 5.56
N THR A 71 -2.13 -10.14 4.90
CA THR A 71 -1.86 -11.42 5.58
C THR A 71 -0.36 -11.56 5.77
N ILE A 72 0.11 -11.37 7.01
CA ILE A 72 1.52 -11.46 7.35
C ILE A 72 1.79 -12.91 7.77
N ILE A 73 2.71 -13.58 7.07
CA ILE A 73 2.99 -15.01 7.25
C ILE A 73 4.47 -15.17 7.62
N ASN A 74 4.76 -15.88 8.70
CA ASN A 74 6.12 -16.24 9.04
C ASN A 74 6.48 -17.61 8.42
N LYS A 75 7.27 -17.60 7.34
CA LYS A 75 7.84 -18.82 6.74
C LYS A 75 9.25 -19.15 7.24
N CYS A 76 9.80 -18.37 8.16
CA CYS A 76 11.11 -18.65 8.75
C CYS A 76 11.05 -19.86 9.68
N ALA A 77 12.20 -20.48 9.94
CA ALA A 77 12.28 -21.63 10.86
C ALA A 77 12.17 -21.24 12.35
N TYR A 78 12.08 -19.94 12.66
CA TYR A 78 12.09 -19.37 14.00
C TYR A 78 11.00 -18.31 14.15
N THR A 79 10.67 -17.94 15.39
CA THR A 79 9.71 -16.88 15.68
C THR A 79 10.22 -15.53 15.17
N VAL A 80 9.32 -14.79 14.51
CA VAL A 80 9.54 -13.40 14.08
C VAL A 80 8.50 -12.55 14.79
N TRP A 81 8.87 -11.33 15.15
CA TRP A 81 7.95 -10.38 15.75
C TRP A 81 7.72 -9.21 14.79
N PRO A 82 6.69 -9.26 13.91
CA PRO A 82 6.38 -8.14 13.05
C PRO A 82 6.22 -6.83 13.85
N GLY A 83 6.74 -5.75 13.28
CA GLY A 83 6.48 -4.37 13.67
C GLY A 83 5.77 -3.66 12.54
N LEU A 84 4.79 -2.82 12.89
CA LEU A 84 3.93 -2.13 11.95
C LEU A 84 3.87 -0.66 12.34
N LEU A 85 4.03 0.23 11.35
CA LEU A 85 3.99 1.67 11.55
C LEU A 85 3.15 2.34 10.47
N SER A 86 2.12 3.07 10.88
CA SER A 86 1.46 4.05 10.00
C SER A 86 2.32 5.31 9.88
N ASN A 87 2.36 5.92 8.69
CA ASN A 87 3.03 7.20 8.49
C ASN A 87 2.38 8.32 9.32
N ALA A 88 3.11 9.43 9.51
CA ALA A 88 2.59 10.60 10.21
C ALA A 88 1.30 11.11 9.55
N GLY A 89 0.28 11.40 10.35
CA GLY A 89 -1.03 11.85 9.86
C GLY A 89 -1.91 10.74 9.26
N VAL A 90 -1.43 9.50 9.18
CA VAL A 90 -2.22 8.34 8.73
C VAL A 90 -2.86 7.63 9.92
N ALA A 91 -4.09 7.15 9.74
CA ALA A 91 -4.80 6.36 10.74
C ALA A 91 -3.97 5.15 11.20
N GLN A 92 -3.99 4.88 12.50
CA GLN A 92 -3.24 3.77 13.10
C GLN A 92 -3.89 2.43 12.78
N LEU A 93 -3.05 1.40 12.62
CA LEU A 93 -3.50 0.01 12.52
C LEU A 93 -3.95 -0.52 13.88
N PRO A 94 -4.79 -1.56 13.93
CA PRO A 94 -5.28 -2.14 15.18
C PRO A 94 -4.17 -2.77 16.05
N SER A 95 -2.98 -2.99 15.50
CA SER A 95 -1.79 -3.44 16.21
C SER A 95 -0.55 -2.91 15.49
N THR A 96 0.47 -2.57 16.27
CA THR A 96 1.79 -2.07 15.86
C THR A 96 2.91 -3.09 16.10
N GLY A 97 2.61 -4.22 16.75
CA GLY A 97 3.56 -5.32 16.88
C GLY A 97 2.98 -6.57 17.53
N PHE A 98 3.40 -7.73 17.06
CA PHE A 98 2.94 -9.03 17.57
C PHE A 98 3.99 -10.12 17.29
N ALA A 99 3.77 -11.33 17.83
CA ALA A 99 4.62 -12.49 17.57
C ALA A 99 3.98 -13.40 16.51
N LEU A 100 4.81 -14.01 15.67
CA LEU A 100 4.43 -15.11 14.78
C LEU A 100 5.46 -16.23 14.93
N GLN A 101 5.04 -17.38 15.43
CA GLN A 101 5.83 -18.61 15.39
C GLN A 101 6.00 -19.10 13.95
N LYS A 102 6.87 -20.10 13.76
CA LYS A 102 7.08 -20.74 12.46
C LYS A 102 5.74 -21.21 11.87
N GLY A 103 5.44 -20.76 10.66
CA GLY A 103 4.24 -21.14 9.91
C GLY A 103 2.98 -20.36 10.30
N GLU A 104 3.01 -19.55 11.37
CA GLU A 104 1.86 -18.74 11.77
C GLU A 104 1.62 -17.58 10.82
N SER A 105 0.37 -17.11 10.81
CA SER A 105 -0.02 -15.92 10.08
C SER A 105 -1.00 -15.06 10.87
N LYS A 106 -1.02 -13.77 10.57
CA LYS A 106 -2.00 -12.83 11.11
C LYS A 106 -2.50 -11.90 10.01
N ALA A 107 -3.81 -11.72 9.95
CA ALA A 107 -4.44 -10.74 9.10
C ALA A 107 -4.53 -9.38 9.81
N ILE A 108 -4.19 -8.31 9.09
CA ILE A 108 -4.33 -6.93 9.53
C ILE A 108 -5.13 -6.19 8.47
N VAL A 109 -6.24 -5.57 8.88
CA VAL A 109 -7.04 -4.71 8.00
C VAL A 109 -6.51 -3.29 8.12
N ALA A 110 -5.99 -2.78 7.01
CA ALA A 110 -5.58 -1.39 6.90
C ALA A 110 -6.75 -0.55 6.39
N PRO A 111 -6.95 0.65 6.95
CA PRO A 111 -7.99 1.56 6.48
C PRO A 111 -7.70 1.98 5.03
N PRO A 112 -8.72 2.50 4.33
CA PRO A 112 -8.51 3.10 3.03
C PRO A 112 -7.45 4.21 3.08
N LYS A 113 -6.73 4.40 1.97
CA LYS A 113 -5.65 5.41 1.85
C LYS A 113 -4.53 5.27 2.89
N TRP A 114 -4.37 4.09 3.50
CA TRP A 114 -3.31 3.87 4.46
C TRP A 114 -1.94 3.88 3.78
N ALA A 115 -0.99 4.58 4.38
CA ALA A 115 0.41 4.55 4.02
C ALA A 115 1.26 4.26 5.27
N GLY A 116 2.25 3.41 5.11
CA GLY A 116 3.07 2.95 6.23
C GLY A 116 3.99 1.82 5.83
N ARG A 117 4.56 1.17 6.84
CA ARG A 117 5.59 0.14 6.65
C ARG A 117 5.50 -0.99 7.66
N PHE A 118 5.92 -2.17 7.23
CA PHE A 118 6.09 -3.36 8.05
C PHE A 118 7.55 -3.80 8.04
N TRP A 119 7.98 -4.42 9.13
CA TRP A 119 9.29 -5.08 9.23
C TRP A 119 9.20 -6.29 10.15
N GLY A 120 10.20 -7.17 10.08
CA GLY A 120 10.33 -8.29 11.00
C GLY A 120 11.41 -8.02 12.05
N ARG A 121 11.10 -8.30 13.32
CA ARG A 121 12.09 -8.31 14.41
C ARG A 121 12.52 -9.73 14.72
N THR A 122 13.79 -9.92 15.11
CA THR A 122 14.36 -11.23 15.40
C THR A 122 15.11 -11.25 16.72
N PHE A 123 15.26 -12.46 17.28
CA PHE A 123 15.94 -12.71 18.55
C PHE A 123 15.41 -11.81 19.67
N CYS A 124 14.08 -11.74 19.79
CA CYS A 124 13.43 -10.93 20.80
C CYS A 124 13.24 -11.69 22.11
N SER A 125 13.33 -10.97 23.22
CA SER A 125 13.10 -11.50 24.56
C SER A 125 12.61 -10.41 25.50
N SER A 126 11.87 -10.81 26.54
CA SER A 126 11.58 -9.95 27.70
C SER A 126 12.57 -10.24 28.81
N ASN A 127 13.15 -9.18 29.39
CA ASN A 127 13.94 -9.32 30.61
C ASN A 127 13.04 -9.50 31.84
N PRO A 128 13.58 -9.80 33.04
CA PRO A 128 12.79 -9.95 34.27
C PRO A 128 12.00 -8.70 34.69
N ALA A 129 12.41 -7.51 34.23
CA ALA A 129 11.69 -6.25 34.44
C ALA A 129 10.56 -6.03 33.43
N GLY A 130 10.29 -7.00 32.54
CA GLY A 130 9.24 -6.93 31.52
C GLY A 130 9.61 -6.10 30.28
N LYS A 131 10.85 -5.61 30.17
CA LYS A 131 11.31 -4.86 28.99
C LYS A 131 11.55 -5.85 27.85
N PHE A 132 10.80 -5.66 26.77
CA PHE A 132 10.91 -6.42 25.53
C PHE A 132 11.91 -5.74 24.59
N THR A 133 12.89 -6.51 24.10
CA THR A 133 13.93 -6.03 23.18
C THR A 133 14.27 -7.09 22.15
N CYS A 134 14.64 -6.66 20.95
CA CYS A 134 15.07 -7.50 19.83
C CYS A 134 16.50 -7.17 19.39
N LYS A 135 17.19 -8.16 18.82
CA LYS A 135 18.55 -7.95 18.30
C LYS A 135 18.58 -7.18 16.97
N THR A 136 17.57 -7.38 16.13
CA THR A 136 17.44 -6.68 14.84
C THR A 136 16.05 -6.10 14.69
N GLY A 137 15.95 -4.92 14.09
CA GLY A 137 14.68 -4.25 13.81
C GLY A 137 13.90 -3.83 15.07
N ASP A 138 14.52 -3.82 16.24
CA ASP A 138 13.87 -3.37 17.48
C ASP A 138 13.27 -1.98 17.29
N CYS A 139 12.10 -1.72 17.87
CA CYS A 139 11.45 -0.41 17.74
C CYS A 139 11.66 0.49 18.96
N GLY A 140 12.48 0.08 19.94
CA GLY A 140 12.85 0.90 21.08
C GLY A 140 11.72 1.18 22.07
N SER A 141 10.50 0.68 21.85
CA SER A 141 9.35 0.92 22.73
C SER A 141 9.48 0.21 24.09
N GLY A 142 10.39 -0.77 24.19
CA GLY A 142 10.50 -1.66 25.34
C GLY A 142 9.32 -2.63 25.49
N LYS A 143 8.44 -2.71 24.49
CA LYS A 143 7.21 -3.52 24.48
C LYS A 143 7.08 -4.31 23.17
N LEU A 144 6.19 -5.30 23.18
CA LEU A 144 5.84 -6.04 21.97
C LEU A 144 5.24 -5.12 20.90
N GLU A 145 4.34 -4.24 21.32
CA GLU A 145 3.77 -3.18 20.48
C GLU A 145 4.79 -2.06 20.27
N CYS A 146 4.89 -1.54 19.04
CA CYS A 146 5.85 -0.49 18.69
C CYS A 146 5.32 0.93 18.94
N SER A 147 4.00 1.11 19.11
CA SER A 147 3.38 2.34 19.60
C SER A 147 3.82 3.60 18.82
N GLY A 148 3.90 3.51 17.49
CA GLY A 148 4.31 4.61 16.62
C GLY A 148 5.82 4.76 16.41
N ALA A 149 6.64 3.93 17.06
CA ALA A 149 8.07 3.89 16.79
C ALA A 149 8.41 3.02 15.57
N GLY A 150 9.40 3.43 14.78
CA GLY A 150 9.94 2.68 13.65
C GLY A 150 11.04 1.70 14.07
N ALA A 151 11.44 0.84 13.13
CA ALA A 151 12.56 -0.07 13.31
C ALA A 151 13.89 0.69 13.49
N GLN A 152 14.74 0.21 14.39
CA GLN A 152 16.15 0.54 14.43
C GLN A 152 16.89 -0.27 13.35
N PRO A 153 17.63 0.38 12.43
CA PRO A 153 18.44 -0.32 11.44
C PRO A 153 19.50 -1.25 12.06
N PRO A 154 19.85 -2.38 11.40
CA PRO A 154 19.36 -2.79 10.09
C PRO A 154 17.98 -3.47 10.12
N ALA A 155 17.11 -3.12 9.17
CA ALA A 155 15.80 -3.74 8.99
C ALA A 155 15.35 -3.71 7.51
N THR A 156 14.97 -4.87 6.98
CA THR A 156 14.25 -4.95 5.71
C THR A 156 12.83 -4.45 5.90
N LEU A 157 12.40 -3.50 5.07
CA LEU A 157 11.09 -2.88 5.15
C LEU A 157 10.20 -3.35 3.99
N ALA A 158 8.91 -3.55 4.26
CA ALA A 158 7.87 -3.52 3.23
C ALA A 158 7.07 -2.23 3.39
N GLU A 159 7.09 -1.39 2.37
CA GLU A 159 6.48 -0.06 2.39
C GLU A 159 5.25 -0.04 1.49
N PHE A 160 4.22 0.71 1.89
CA PHE A 160 2.93 0.74 1.20
C PHE A 160 2.36 2.15 1.14
N THR A 161 1.69 2.46 0.04
CA THR A 161 0.80 3.61 -0.10
C THR A 161 -0.44 3.16 -0.87
N LEU A 162 -1.55 3.01 -0.15
CA LEU A 162 -2.83 2.57 -0.72
C LEU A 162 -3.60 3.76 -1.28
N ASP A 163 -4.31 3.57 -2.40
CA ASP A 163 -5.08 4.61 -3.10
C ASP A 163 -4.28 5.91 -3.27
N GLY A 164 -3.04 5.75 -3.75
CA GLY A 164 -2.11 6.84 -4.04
C GLY A 164 -2.40 7.51 -5.39
N ALA A 165 -1.34 7.86 -6.13
CA ALA A 165 -1.49 8.46 -7.45
C ALA A 165 -2.33 7.59 -8.40
N ASP A 166 -3.26 8.22 -9.13
CA ASP A 166 -4.24 7.57 -10.01
C ASP A 166 -5.08 6.46 -9.35
N SER A 167 -5.34 6.57 -8.04
CA SER A 167 -6.03 5.54 -7.25
C SER A 167 -5.35 4.16 -7.30
N LYS A 168 -4.02 4.14 -7.43
CA LYS A 168 -3.21 2.92 -7.44
C LYS A 168 -2.61 2.66 -6.07
N ASP A 169 -2.50 1.38 -5.74
CA ASP A 169 -1.74 0.93 -4.58
C ASP A 169 -0.26 0.79 -4.99
N PHE A 170 0.64 1.39 -4.22
CA PHE A 170 2.09 1.30 -4.38
C PHE A 170 2.67 0.48 -3.22
N TYR A 171 3.67 -0.34 -3.53
CA TYR A 171 4.42 -1.09 -2.53
C TYR A 171 5.82 -1.41 -3.04
N ASP A 172 6.73 -1.60 -2.11
CA ASP A 172 8.09 -2.08 -2.38
C ASP A 172 8.68 -2.82 -1.18
N VAL A 173 9.75 -3.57 -1.43
CA VAL A 173 10.63 -4.10 -0.38
C VAL A 173 11.91 -3.28 -0.42
N SER A 174 12.16 -2.55 0.65
CA SER A 174 13.25 -1.59 0.76
C SER A 174 14.36 -2.11 1.66
N LEU A 175 15.59 -1.89 1.20
CA LEU A 175 16.84 -2.15 1.93
C LEU A 175 17.58 -0.85 2.27
N VAL A 176 16.92 0.30 2.16
CA VAL A 176 17.50 1.60 2.51
C VAL A 176 17.97 1.60 3.97
N ASP A 177 17.18 1.00 4.85
CA ASP A 177 17.49 0.82 6.28
C ASP A 177 18.26 -0.48 6.56
N GLY A 178 18.89 -1.08 5.55
CA GLY A 178 19.67 -2.31 5.66
C GLY A 178 18.85 -3.60 5.52
N TYR A 179 19.49 -4.72 5.87
CA TYR A 179 18.92 -6.07 5.69
C TYR A 179 19.00 -6.88 6.98
N ASN A 180 17.91 -7.56 7.33
CA ASN A 180 17.89 -8.52 8.44
C ASN A 180 17.12 -9.81 8.13
N LEU A 181 16.04 -9.74 7.34
CA LEU A 181 15.19 -10.87 7.00
C LEU A 181 14.80 -10.84 5.51
N PRO A 182 14.75 -11.99 4.83
CA PRO A 182 14.18 -12.06 3.50
C PRO A 182 12.67 -11.78 3.59
N MET A 183 12.16 -10.93 2.70
CA MET A 183 10.77 -10.54 2.68
C MET A 183 10.22 -10.56 1.26
N LEU A 184 8.95 -10.96 1.12
CA LEU A 184 8.22 -10.95 -0.14
C LEU A 184 6.87 -10.28 0.09
N VAL A 185 6.55 -9.30 -0.75
CA VAL A 185 5.20 -8.75 -0.88
C VAL A 185 4.58 -9.32 -2.15
N ALA A 186 3.47 -10.04 -2.00
CA ALA A 186 2.75 -10.65 -3.11
C ALA A 186 1.28 -10.20 -3.08
N PRO A 187 0.89 -9.21 -3.91
CA PRO A 187 -0.51 -8.82 -4.03
C PRO A 187 -1.37 -10.01 -4.46
N LYS A 188 -2.55 -10.14 -3.86
CA LYS A 188 -3.57 -11.11 -4.27
C LYS A 188 -4.75 -10.36 -4.87
N GLY A 189 -5.10 -10.69 -6.11
CA GLY A 189 -6.07 -9.93 -6.89
C GLY A 189 -5.48 -8.65 -7.50
N GLY A 190 -6.35 -7.72 -7.87
CA GLY A 190 -5.96 -6.50 -8.59
C GLY A 190 -5.90 -6.68 -10.12
N LYS A 191 -5.92 -5.56 -10.84
CA LYS A 191 -5.85 -5.51 -12.32
C LYS A 191 -4.50 -4.91 -12.73
N GLY A 192 -3.40 -5.56 -12.36
CA GLY A 192 -2.06 -5.22 -12.81
C GLY A 192 -1.60 -6.20 -13.91
N PRO A 193 -0.59 -5.84 -14.73
CA PRO A 193 0.05 -6.81 -15.60
C PRO A 193 0.62 -7.95 -14.75
N ASN A 194 0.19 -9.19 -15.02
CA ASN A 194 0.84 -10.37 -14.47
C ASN A 194 2.28 -10.38 -15.00
N CYS A 195 3.26 -10.47 -14.10
CA CYS A 195 4.61 -10.86 -14.52
C CYS A 195 4.48 -12.31 -15.04
N THR A 196 4.60 -12.48 -16.36
CA THR A 196 4.75 -13.79 -17.01
C THR A 196 6.23 -14.13 -17.09
#